data_AF-A0A935I7X2-F1
#
_entry.id   AF-A0A935I7X2-F1
#
_cell.length_a   1.000
_cell.length_b   1.000
_cell.length_c   1.000
_cell.angle_alpha   90.00
_cell.angle_beta   90.00
_cell.angle_gamma   90.00
#
_symmetry.space_group_name_H-M   'P 1'
#
loop_
_entity.id
_entity.type
_entity.pdbx_description
1 polymer ?
#
loop_
_entity_poly.entity_id
_entity_poly.type
_entity_poly.pdbx_seq_one_letter_code
_entity_poly.pdbx_strand_id
1 'polypeptide(L)'
;MNGQSTMHNKPLQGPFELDKGMSLYDALLCNNAETRWSAAAMVRASAEARDVARRTSTWIVTVIDGEVRRLDPDSPLLPDLTELLDLADSVERERFSR
;
A
#
# COMPACT_ATOMS: atom_id res chain seq x y z
N MET A 1 44.32 0.10 1.05
CA MET A 1 43.55 1.28 0.60
C MET A 1 42.12 0.83 0.39
N ASN A 2 41.21 1.14 1.33
CA ASN A 2 39.81 0.72 1.30
C ASN A 2 38.95 1.79 0.63
N GLY A 3 38.41 1.49 -0.56
CA GLY A 3 37.40 2.31 -1.22
C GLY A 3 36.02 2.00 -0.62
N GLN A 4 35.53 2.88 0.25
CA GLN A 4 34.14 2.85 0.69
C GLN A 4 33.25 3.30 -0.47
N SER A 5 32.53 2.36 -1.09
CA SER A 5 31.40 2.71 -1.96
C SER A 5 30.28 3.25 -1.09
N THR A 6 30.05 4.57 -1.16
CA THR A 6 28.88 5.21 -0.58
C THR A 6 27.66 4.84 -1.43
N MET A 7 26.91 3.82 -1.01
CA MET A 7 25.57 3.58 -1.56
C MET A 7 24.68 4.77 -1.21
N HIS A 8 24.44 5.64 -2.19
CA HIS A 8 23.38 6.61 -2.13
C HIS A 8 22.05 5.85 -2.08
N ASN A 9 21.48 5.73 -0.88
CA ASN A 9 20.08 5.40 -0.68
C ASN A 9 19.24 6.54 -1.28
N LYS A 10 19.03 6.51 -2.60
CA LYS A 10 17.87 7.17 -3.16
C LYS A 10 16.65 6.49 -2.53
N PRO A 11 15.68 7.23 -1.97
CA PRO A 11 14.40 6.64 -1.63
C PRO A 11 13.90 5.90 -2.88
N LEU A 12 13.36 4.70 -2.70
CA LEU A 12 12.61 4.03 -3.75
C LEU A 12 11.40 4.92 -4.07
N GLN A 13 11.57 5.91 -4.94
CA GLN A 13 10.48 6.51 -5.70
C GLN A 13 9.99 5.41 -6.62
N GLY A 14 9.16 4.53 -6.05
CA GLY A 14 8.52 3.46 -6.79
C GLY A 14 7.55 4.05 -7.82
N PRO A 15 7.15 3.27 -8.83
CA PRO A 15 6.13 3.64 -9.82
C PRO A 15 4.70 3.78 -9.22
N PHE A 16 4.61 3.97 -7.92
CA PHE A 16 3.41 3.88 -7.10
C PHE A 16 3.02 5.21 -6.47
N GLU A 17 3.70 6.31 -6.82
CA GLU A 17 3.19 7.65 -6.52
C GLU A 17 1.93 7.86 -7.35
N LEU A 18 0.77 7.51 -6.76
CA LEU A 18 -0.50 8.12 -7.15
C LEU A 18 -0.26 9.63 -7.18
N ASP A 19 -0.74 10.27 -8.26
CA ASP A 19 -0.46 11.67 -8.58
C ASP A 19 -0.48 12.53 -7.30
N LYS A 20 0.64 13.20 -7.00
CA LYS A 20 1.01 13.70 -5.66
C LYS A 20 -0.17 14.37 -4.95
N GLY A 21 -0.75 13.68 -3.97
CA GLY A 21 -1.85 14.17 -3.15
C GLY A 21 -3.20 13.47 -3.34
N MET A 22 -3.31 12.53 -4.29
CA MET A 22 -4.52 11.71 -4.46
C MET A 22 -4.59 10.63 -3.36
N SER A 23 -5.74 10.55 -2.67
CA SER A 23 -5.99 9.48 -1.70
C SER A 23 -6.21 8.14 -2.40
N LEU A 24 -6.00 7.01 -1.69
CA LEU A 24 -6.31 5.68 -2.24
C LEU A 24 -7.80 5.55 -2.61
N TYR A 25 -8.68 6.20 -1.85
CA TYR A 25 -10.11 6.23 -2.13
C TYR A 25 -10.41 6.92 -3.47
N ASP A 26 -9.86 8.12 -3.68
CA ASP A 26 -10.03 8.87 -4.93
C ASP A 26 -9.42 8.12 -6.12
N ALA A 27 -8.26 7.48 -5.90
CA ALA A 27 -7.59 6.69 -6.91
C ALA A 27 -8.42 5.47 -7.36
N LEU A 28 -9.20 4.87 -6.45
CA LEU A 28 -10.12 3.77 -6.77
C LEU A 28 -11.37 4.24 -7.52
N LEU A 29 -11.79 5.50 -7.36
CA LEU A 29 -12.97 6.07 -8.02
C LEU A 29 -12.66 6.81 -9.31
N CYS A 30 -11.39 7.08 -9.60
CA CYS A 30 -11.03 7.93 -10.75
C CYS A 30 -11.33 7.26 -12.11
N ASN A 31 -11.44 8.06 -13.16
CA ASN A 31 -11.75 7.55 -14.51
C ASN A 31 -10.57 6.82 -15.19
N ASN A 32 -9.36 6.89 -14.63
CA ASN A 32 -8.20 6.22 -15.18
C ASN A 32 -8.17 4.75 -14.71
N ALA A 33 -8.33 3.82 -15.66
CA ALA A 33 -8.35 2.38 -15.36
C ALA A 33 -7.04 1.87 -14.73
N GLU A 34 -5.88 2.35 -15.20
CA GLU A 34 -4.58 1.94 -14.68
C GLU A 34 -4.37 2.41 -13.24
N THR A 35 -4.77 3.65 -12.94
CA THR A 35 -4.74 4.22 -11.58
C THR A 35 -5.65 3.44 -10.65
N ARG A 36 -6.90 3.14 -11.07
CA ARG A 36 -7.83 2.32 -10.28
C ARG A 36 -7.28 0.93 -10.00
N TRP A 37 -6.70 0.26 -11.00
CA TRP A 37 -6.13 -1.07 -10.82
C TRP A 37 -4.92 -1.05 -9.90
N SER A 38 -4.08 -0.04 -10.01
CA SER A 38 -2.91 0.12 -9.14
C SER A 38 -3.33 0.35 -7.69
N ALA A 39 -4.32 1.23 -7.46
CA ALA A 39 -4.88 1.45 -6.13
C ALA A 39 -5.54 0.18 -5.55
N ALA A 40 -6.32 -0.55 -6.36
CA ALA A 40 -6.92 -1.81 -5.95
C ALA A 40 -5.88 -2.87 -5.58
N ALA A 41 -4.75 -2.94 -6.30
CA ALA A 41 -3.66 -3.84 -5.97
C ALA A 41 -2.97 -3.46 -4.65
N MET A 42 -2.77 -2.15 -4.39
CA MET A 42 -2.17 -1.66 -3.14
C MET A 42 -3.02 -1.97 -1.91
N VAL A 43 -4.34 -1.75 -1.99
CA VAL A 43 -5.27 -2.06 -0.90
C VAL A 43 -5.21 -3.55 -0.57
N ARG A 44 -5.28 -4.42 -1.58
CA ARG A 44 -5.22 -5.87 -1.39
C ARG A 44 -3.87 -6.34 -0.85
N ALA A 45 -2.76 -5.80 -1.36
CA ALA A 45 -1.43 -6.10 -0.84
C ALA A 45 -1.29 -5.68 0.63
N SER A 46 -1.90 -4.56 1.02
CA SER A 46 -1.89 -4.08 2.40
C SER A 46 -2.71 -4.97 3.34
N ALA A 47 -3.87 -5.45 2.89
CA ALA A 47 -4.69 -6.40 3.63
C ALA A 47 -3.98 -7.75 3.79
N GLU A 48 -3.41 -8.30 2.71
CA GLU A 48 -2.63 -9.54 2.74
C GLU A 48 -1.43 -9.42 3.69
N ALA A 49 -0.72 -8.28 3.68
CA ALA A 49 0.38 -8.06 4.60
C ALA A 49 -0.06 -8.14 6.07
N ARG A 50 -1.25 -7.61 6.41
CA ARG A 50 -1.82 -7.72 7.77
C ARG A 50 -2.21 -9.15 8.11
N ASP A 51 -2.85 -9.85 7.18
CA ASP A 51 -3.28 -11.23 7.40
C ASP A 51 -2.08 -12.16 7.59
N VAL A 52 -1.03 -12.02 6.78
CA VAL A 52 0.23 -12.73 6.95
C VAL A 52 0.86 -12.38 8.29
N ALA A 53 0.88 -11.09 8.66
CA ALA A 53 1.45 -10.67 9.93
C ALA A 53 0.73 -11.29 11.13
N ARG A 54 -0.62 -11.30 11.10
CA ARG A 54 -1.46 -11.93 12.12
C ARG A 54 -1.22 -13.44 12.19
N ARG A 55 -1.18 -14.13 11.04
CA ARG A 55 -0.98 -15.59 10.98
C ARG A 55 0.40 -16.05 11.43
N THR A 56 1.42 -15.21 11.25
CA THR A 56 2.81 -15.55 11.57
C THR A 56 3.28 -14.90 12.88
N SER A 57 2.38 -14.24 13.61
CA SER A 57 2.68 -13.51 14.85
C SER A 57 3.86 -12.55 14.70
N THR A 58 3.90 -11.80 13.60
CA THR A 58 4.93 -10.80 13.31
C THR A 58 4.33 -9.40 13.22
N TRP A 59 5.21 -8.41 13.09
CA TRP A 59 4.88 -7.00 13.11
C TRP A 59 4.66 -6.45 11.70
N ILE A 60 3.78 -5.46 11.57
CA ILE A 60 3.73 -4.58 10.41
C ILE A 60 4.76 -3.47 10.60
N VAL A 61 5.64 -3.31 9.61
CA VAL A 61 6.60 -2.20 9.57
C VAL A 61 6.07 -1.14 8.62
N THR A 62 5.80 0.05 9.12
CA THR A 62 5.24 1.16 8.35
C THR A 62 5.84 2.50 8.78
N VAL A 63 5.58 3.57 8.02
CA VAL A 63 6.00 4.93 8.34
C VAL A 63 4.80 5.74 8.80
N ILE A 64 4.90 6.36 9.99
CA ILE A 64 3.89 7.28 10.55
C ILE A 64 4.64 8.54 10.99
N ASP A 65 4.17 9.70 10.54
CA ASP A 65 4.78 11.00 10.84
C ASP A 65 6.28 11.08 10.51
N GLY A 66 6.70 10.40 9.44
CA GLY A 66 8.11 10.34 9.02
C GLY A 66 8.97 9.35 9.80
N GLU A 67 8.43 8.65 10.78
CA GLU A 67 9.15 7.65 11.58
C GLU A 67 8.77 6.22 11.18
N VAL A 68 9.79 5.35 11.09
CA VAL A 68 9.56 3.91 10.91
C VAL A 68 9.08 3.32 12.23
N ARG A 69 7.88 2.73 12.22
CA ARG A 69 7.25 2.09 13.38
C ARG A 69 6.96 0.63 13.11
N ARG A 70 7.05 -0.17 14.17
CA ARG A 70 6.60 -1.56 14.21
C ARG A 70 5.27 -1.59 14.95
N LEU A 71 4.24 -2.11 14.31
CA LEU A 71 2.89 -2.14 14.82
C LEU A 71 2.36 -3.57 14.85
N ASP A 72 1.54 -3.86 15.85
CA ASP A 72 0.71 -5.06 15.86
C ASP A 72 -0.24 -5.03 14.64
N PRO A 73 -0.51 -6.16 13.97
CA PRO A 73 -1.43 -6.20 12.83
C PRO A 73 -2.84 -5.67 13.14
N ASP A 74 -3.25 -5.69 14.42
CA ASP A 74 -4.55 -5.19 14.88
C ASP A 74 -4.44 -3.81 15.54
N SER A 75 -3.32 -3.12 15.36
CA SER A 75 -3.10 -1.79 15.92
C SER A 75 -4.11 -0.78 15.37
N PRO A 76 -4.73 0.05 16.24
CA PRO A 76 -5.64 1.12 15.79
C PRO A 76 -4.94 2.26 15.04
N LEU A 77 -3.59 2.24 15.00
CA LEU A 77 -2.80 3.17 14.20
C LEU A 77 -2.72 2.77 12.73
N LEU A 78 -3.12 1.55 12.39
CA LEU A 78 -3.23 1.10 11.01
C LEU A 78 -4.58 1.54 10.44
N PRO A 79 -4.64 2.01 9.17
CA PRO A 79 -5.89 2.49 8.58
C PRO A 79 -6.93 1.36 8.47
N ASP A 80 -8.21 1.65 8.63
CA ASP A 80 -9.26 0.69 8.28
C ASP A 80 -9.30 0.50 6.76
N LEU A 81 -9.22 -0.76 6.32
CA LEU A 81 -9.22 -1.11 4.89
C LEU A 81 -10.56 -1.65 4.43
N THR A 82 -11.55 -1.83 5.31
CA THR A 82 -12.80 -2.55 5.02
C THR A 82 -13.52 -1.97 3.80
N GLU A 83 -13.83 -0.67 3.81
CA GLU A 83 -14.51 -0.01 2.69
C GLU A 83 -13.64 0.05 1.42
N LEU A 84 -12.33 0.18 1.59
CA LEU A 84 -11.38 0.23 0.47
C LEU A 84 -11.26 -1.14 -0.22
N LEU A 85 -11.36 -2.24 0.53
CA LEU A 85 -11.34 -3.60 0.00
C LEU A 85 -12.57 -3.88 -0.84
N ASP A 86 -13.76 -3.51 -0.36
CA ASP A 86 -15.01 -3.67 -1.13
C ASP A 86 -14.93 -2.94 -2.49
N LEU A 87 -14.35 -1.73 -2.48
CA LEU A 87 -14.15 -0.93 -3.69
C LEU A 87 -13.05 -1.49 -4.59
N ALA A 88 -11.96 -1.99 -4.02
CA ALA A 88 -10.91 -2.67 -4.77
C ALA A 88 -11.44 -3.93 -5.48
N ASP A 89 -12.32 -4.68 -4.82
CA ASP A 89 -12.96 -5.87 -5.38
C ASP A 89 -13.95 -5.52 -6.49
N SER A 90 -14.68 -4.40 -6.40
CA SER A 90 -15.53 -3.95 -7.52
C SER A 90 -14.71 -3.58 -8.74
N VAL A 91 -13.59 -2.88 -8.55
CA VAL A 91 -12.64 -2.53 -9.62
C VAL A 91 -12.07 -3.78 -10.29
N GLU A 92 -11.80 -4.83 -9.52
CA GLU A 92 -11.33 -6.10 -10.08
C GLU A 92 -12.40 -6.84 -10.89
N ARG A 93 -13.65 -6.89 -10.40
CA ARG A 93 -14.77 -7.48 -11.15
C ARG A 93 -14.99 -6.77 -12.49
N GLU A 94 -14.88 -5.44 -12.52
CA GLU A 94 -14.94 -4.67 -13.78
C GLU A 94 -13.84 -5.07 -14.77
N ARG A 95 -12.62 -5.34 -14.28
CA ARG A 95 -11.48 -5.73 -15.12
C ARG A 95 -11.71 -7.06 -15.82
N PHE A 96 -12.30 -8.04 -15.13
CA PHE A 96 -12.56 -9.37 -15.67
C PHE A 96 -13.86 -9.46 -16.50
N SER A 97 -14.67 -8.40 -16.50
CA SER A 97 -15.90 -8.31 -17.30
C SER A 97 -15.71 -7.65 -18.67
N ARG A 98 -14.48 -7.23 -19.00
CA ARG A 98 -14.09 -6.61 -20.28
C ARG A 98 -13.22 -7.57 -21.09
#